data_AF-A0A2V2GDL5-F1
#
_entry.id   AF-A0A2V2GDL5-F1
#
_cell.length_a   1.000
_cell.length_b   1.000
_cell.length_c   1.000
_cell.angle_alpha   90.00
_cell.angle_beta   90.00
_cell.angle_gamma   90.00
#
_symmetry.space_group_name_H-M   'P 1'
#
loop_
_entity.id
_entity.type
_entity.pdbx_description
1 polymer ?
#
loop_
_entity_poly.entity_id
_entity_poly.type
_entity_poly.pdbx_seq_one_letter_code
_entity_poly.pdbx_strand_id
1 'polypeptide(L)' 'MEKKTGTAATKAKNKYNAANYDRLSPFVKKGKKDRYRAAAEAAGYSLNEFMEKAMDTLAEQILGE' A
#
# COMPACT_ATOMS: atom_id res chain seq x y z
N MET A 1 1.17 31.87 -5.77
CA MET A 1 1.16 30.45 -6.19
C MET A 1 -0.27 29.95 -6.13
N GLU A 2 -0.93 29.88 -7.29
CA GLU A 2 -2.28 29.32 -7.40
C GLU A 2 -2.24 27.84 -7.03
N LYS A 3 -2.94 27.49 -5.95
CA LYS A 3 -3.13 26.10 -5.54
C LYS A 3 -4.04 25.46 -6.57
N LYS A 4 -3.48 24.72 -7.55
CA LYS A 4 -4.24 23.87 -8.48
C LYS A 4 -5.03 22.85 -7.66
N THR A 5 -6.28 23.18 -7.33
CA THR A 5 -7.24 22.26 -6.76
C THR A 5 -7.44 21.14 -7.79
N GLY A 6 -7.11 19.90 -7.40
CA GLY A 6 -7.17 18.76 -8.31
C GLY A 6 -8.51 18.70 -9.05
N THR A 7 -8.46 18.24 -10.32
CA THR A 7 -9.62 18.16 -11.21
C THR A 7 -10.79 17.41 -10.55
N ALA A 8 -12.02 17.65 -11.02
CA ALA A 8 -13.20 16.95 -10.51
C ALA A 8 -13.04 15.41 -10.55
N ALA A 9 -12.39 14.90 -11.60
CA ALA A 9 -12.03 13.49 -11.72
C ALA A 9 -11.09 13.01 -10.60
N THR A 10 -10.08 13.80 -10.24
CA THR A 10 -9.16 13.50 -9.13
C THR A 10 -9.91 13.49 -7.80
N LYS A 11 -10.84 14.43 -7.57
CA LYS A 11 -11.66 14.45 -6.34
C LYS A 11 -12.56 13.23 -6.23
N ALA A 12 -13.22 12.84 -7.32
CA ALA A 12 -14.06 11.65 -7.36
C ALA A 12 -13.26 10.36 -7.04
N LYS A 13 -12.09 10.21 -7.66
CA LYS A 13 -11.18 9.08 -7.38
C LYS A 13 -10.70 9.08 -5.93
N ASN A 14 -10.36 10.23 -5.36
CA ASN A 14 -9.96 10.31 -3.95
C ASN A 14 -11.12 9.96 -3.00
N LYS A 15 -12.35 10.40 -3.30
CA LYS A 15 -13.52 10.06 -2.50
C LYS A 15 -13.80 8.55 -2.49
N TYR A 16 -13.73 7.92 -3.66
CA TYR A 16 -13.87 6.47 -3.77
C TYR A 16 -12.75 5.76 -3.01
N ASN A 17 -11.50 6.18 -3.21
CA ASN A 17 -10.36 5.57 -2.53
C ASN A 17 -10.48 5.69 -1.00
N ALA A 18 -10.84 6.87 -0.48
CA ALA A 18 -11.00 7.10 0.96
C ALA A 18 -12.18 6.34 1.58
N ALA A 19 -13.19 5.97 0.79
CA ALA A 19 -14.34 5.21 1.28
C ALA A 19 -14.11 3.69 1.28
N ASN A 20 -13.22 3.19 0.41
CA ASN A 20 -13.05 1.74 0.18
C ASN A 20 -11.68 1.21 0.60
N TYR A 21 -10.67 2.07 0.74
CA TYR A 21 -9.29 1.66 1.01
C TYR A 21 -8.68 2.53 2.10
N ASP A 22 -8.01 1.88 3.05
CA ASP A 22 -7.11 2.57 3.95
C ASP A 22 -5.75 2.74 3.26
N ARG A 23 -5.25 3.97 3.16
CA ARG A 23 -4.04 4.26 2.39
C ARG A 23 -2.81 4.14 3.27
N LEU A 24 -2.17 2.97 3.25
CA LEU A 24 -0.86 2.80 3.87
C LEU A 24 0.25 3.38 2.96
N SER A 25 1.00 4.38 3.42
CA SER A 25 2.20 4.90 2.73
C SER A 25 3.45 4.70 3.58
N PRO A 26 3.97 3.47 3.66
CA PRO A 26 5.13 3.17 4.48
C PRO A 26 6.41 3.74 3.87
N PHE A 27 7.18 4.46 4.69
CA PHE A 27 8.55 4.83 4.36
C PHE A 27 9.49 3.70 4.77
N VAL A 28 9.98 2.96 3.77
CA VAL A 28 10.97 1.88 3.99
C VAL A 28 12.37 2.38 3.67
N LYS A 29 13.38 1.90 4.40
CA LYS A 29 14.78 2.21 4.10
C LYS A 29 15.11 1.85 2.65
N LYS A 30 15.97 2.66 2.01
CA LYS A 30 16.43 2.44 0.63
C LYS A 30 16.97 1.00 0.49
N GLY A 31 16.59 0.31 -0.59
CA GLY A 31 16.93 -1.09 -0.85
C GLY A 31 15.91 -2.12 -0.34
N LYS A 32 15.12 -1.81 0.69
CA LYS A 32 14.08 -2.75 1.15
C LYS A 32 12.96 -2.94 0.13
N LYS A 33 12.57 -1.87 -0.56
CA LYS A 33 11.53 -1.92 -1.62
C LYS A 33 11.90 -2.90 -2.74
N ASP A 34 13.18 -2.94 -3.10
CA ASP A 34 13.68 -3.83 -4.15
C ASP A 34 13.61 -5.29 -3.70
N ARG A 35 14.05 -5.56 -2.47
CA ARG A 35 13.89 -6.87 -1.83
C ARG A 35 12.44 -7.33 -1.77
N TYR A 36 11.49 -6.44 -1.43
CA TYR A 36 10.07 -6.76 -1.40
C TYR A 36 9.50 -7.04 -2.80
N ARG A 37 9.97 -6.32 -3.83
CA ARG A 37 9.59 -6.61 -5.22
C ARG A 37 10.07 -7.99 -5.65
N ALA A 38 11.34 -8.31 -5.43
CA ALA A 38 11.89 -9.61 -5.78
C ALA A 38 11.16 -10.75 -5.05
N ALA A 39 10.81 -10.57 -3.77
CA ALA A 39 10.04 -11.54 -3.01
C ALA A 39 8.60 -11.69 -3.54
N ALA A 40 7.95 -10.58 -3.87
CA ALA A 40 6.60 -10.59 -4.45
C ALA A 40 6.58 -11.28 -5.83
N GLU A 41 7.53 -10.95 -6.71
CA GLU A 41 7.67 -11.56 -8.03
C GLU A 41 7.96 -13.06 -7.94
N ALA A 42 8.87 -13.48 -7.04
CA ALA A 42 9.17 -14.89 -6.82
C ALA A 42 7.96 -15.69 -6.30
N ALA A 43 7.06 -15.04 -5.56
CA ALA A 43 5.86 -15.63 -5.01
C ALA A 43 4.61 -15.44 -5.91
N GLY A 44 4.74 -14.76 -7.05
CA GLY A 44 3.64 -14.49 -7.98
C GLY A 44 2.61 -13.45 -7.50
N TYR A 45 2.96 -12.63 -6.52
CA TYR A 45 2.08 -11.58 -5.96
C TYR A 45 2.43 -10.19 -6.50
N SER A 46 1.46 -9.28 -6.50
CA SER A 46 1.78 -7.86 -6.59
C SER A 46 2.51 -7.39 -5.33
N LEU A 47 3.29 -6.31 -5.43
CA LEU A 47 3.97 -5.73 -4.26
C LEU A 47 2.97 -5.33 -3.16
N ASN A 48 1.76 -4.90 -3.53
CA ASN A 48 0.74 -4.53 -2.56
C ASN A 48 0.21 -5.74 -1.81
N GLU A 49 -0.18 -6.79 -2.54
CA GLU A 49 -0.65 -8.06 -1.95
C GLU A 49 0.42 -8.70 -1.06
N PHE A 50 1.69 -8.65 -1.48
CA PHE A 50 2.81 -9.13 -0.68
C PHE A 50 2.93 -8.37 0.65
N MET A 51 2.81 -7.03 0.61
CA MET A 51 2.87 -6.21 1.82
C MET A 51 1.65 -6.43 2.71
N GLU A 52 0.45 -6.51 2.15
CA GLU A 52 -0.78 -6.78 2.89
C GLU A 52 -0.71 -8.13 3.60
N LYS A 53 -0.39 -9.21 2.88
CA LYS A 53 -0.24 -10.55 3.50
C LYS A 53 0.87 -10.58 4.55
N ALA A 54 2.01 -9.95 4.30
CA ALA A 54 3.10 -9.92 5.28
C ALA A 54 2.71 -9.16 6.56
N MET A 55 1.90 -8.09 6.43
CA MET A 55 1.38 -7.35 7.58
C MET A 55 0.30 -8.13 8.32
N ASP A 56 -0.60 -8.79 7.59
CA ASP A 56 -1.66 -9.64 8.12
C ASP A 56 -1.08 -10.79 8.94
N THR A 57 -0.18 -11.58 8.35
CA THR A 57 0.52 -12.66 9.06
C THR A 57 1.28 -12.17 10.29
N LEU A 58 1.94 -11.01 10.22
CA LEU A 58 2.62 -10.46 11.38
C LEU A 58 1.63 -10.00 12.46
N ALA A 59 0.48 -9.45 12.06
CA ALA A 59 -0.57 -9.04 12.97
C ALA A 59 -1.20 -10.25 13.66
N GLU A 60 -1.57 -11.29 12.91
CA GLU A 60 -2.08 -12.58 13.44
C GLU A 60 -1.10 -13.16 14.47
N GLN A 61 0.20 -13.21 14.13
CA GLN A 61 1.24 -13.70 15.04
C GLN A 61 1.37 -12.88 16.34
N ILE A 62 1.18 -11.57 16.28
CA ILE A 62 1.30 -10.68 17.44
C ILE A 62 0.03 -10.72 18.29
N LEU A 63 -1.14 -10.74 17.66
CA LEU A 63 -2.44 -10.76 18.32
C LEU A 63 -2.78 -12.15 18.86
N GLY A 64 -2.07 -13.19 18.40
CA GLY A 64 -2.26 -14.57 18.84
C GLY A 64 -3.57 -15.18 18.34
N GLU A 65 -4.03 -14.71 17.17
CA GLU A 65 -5.19 -15.28 16.46
C GLU A 65 -4.85 -16.60 15.78
#